data_AF-A0A935UXJ0-F1
#
_entry.id   AF-A0A935UXJ0-F1
#
_cell.length_a   1.000
_cell.length_b   1.000
_cell.length_c   1.000
_cell.angle_alpha   90.00
_cell.angle_beta   90.00
_cell.angle_gamma   90.00
#
_symmetry.space_group_name_H-M   'P 1'
#
loop_
_entity.id
_entity.type
_entity.pdbx_description
1 polymer ?
#
loop_
_entity_poly.entity_id
_entity_poly.type
_entity_poly.pdbx_seq_one_letter_code
_entity_poly.pdbx_strand_id
1 'polypeptide(L)'
;MQTPGAFERLIRGLLRAKRDGRPIVNVDVVINKQNVPFIDKIVELCINMGVKEFDLLHVIPQAEAYRNRDEMFYDVREHLPRLQKVFRLNRLPGFYIWTNRFPVSYLEGMEDLIQDPHKMLDEVNGRRYHVRNYLDTGTPLECREPDRCKHCFIEPFCTTMERVVTTQNQEALELWWVGADPAVDPKTEPLPFGATWLGLHRATVGELPTTRAIYAEVDEAAPLPQRAADAPPLRLVAKTAAQLQAWLGDGALPAGVSVELRLTRETAAWMLEHTERLVLHLEELTLVQPTHETMSAAVAEDVRDPASFFAALGLRVRVAGLPACAAPGTLLVEPLRRLDRATFDAETGRLDWRELARHHVSREYRGKSVRCADCRLTARCEGLHINMIRDQGLKLCRPLVDGEWAEEAEAQLSLAQPRPRRRIEDGMTPQPPAPSLPGFAPPETPEEDPLRRHNGLKRSAFLRSGRAAAEVG
;
A
#
# COMPACT_ATOMS: atom_id res chain seq x y z
N MET A 1 23.79 -11.24 -24.36
CA MET A 1 24.36 -10.68 -25.62
C MET A 1 25.21 -9.47 -25.25
N GLN A 2 26.54 -9.58 -25.29
CA GLN A 2 27.43 -8.42 -25.17
C GLN A 2 27.62 -7.86 -26.58
N THR A 3 27.32 -6.59 -26.80
CA THR A 3 27.61 -5.91 -28.08
C THR A 3 29.05 -5.40 -28.03
N PRO A 4 29.99 -5.96 -28.81
CA PRO A 4 31.39 -5.56 -28.75
C PRO A 4 31.57 -4.04 -28.96
N GLY A 5 32.43 -3.41 -28.16
CA GLY A 5 32.68 -1.97 -28.21
C GLY A 5 31.54 -1.08 -27.67
N ALA A 6 30.41 -1.64 -27.22
CA ALA A 6 29.31 -0.84 -26.67
C ALA A 6 29.73 -0.06 -25.41
N PHE A 7 30.53 -0.67 -24.53
CA PHE A 7 31.05 0.00 -23.34
C PHE A 7 31.91 1.22 -23.71
N GLU A 8 32.89 1.07 -24.61
CA GLU A 8 33.74 2.19 -25.05
C GLU A 8 32.94 3.32 -25.72
N ARG A 9 31.90 2.98 -26.48
CA ARG A 9 31.00 3.96 -27.08
C ARG A 9 30.19 4.69 -26.02
N LEU A 10 29.67 3.97 -25.02
CA LEU A 10 28.93 4.54 -23.90
C LEU A 10 29.80 5.49 -23.08
N ILE A 11 31.02 5.09 -22.71
CA ILE A 11 31.96 5.93 -21.96
C ILE A 11 32.34 7.18 -22.75
N ARG A 12 32.60 7.08 -24.06
CA ARG A 12 32.86 8.27 -24.90
C ARG A 12 31.67 9.22 -24.94
N GLY A 13 30.44 8.69 -25.02
CA GLY A 13 29.22 9.49 -24.97
C GLY A 13 29.09 10.23 -23.64
N LEU A 14 29.27 9.53 -22.52
CA LEU A 14 29.23 10.07 -21.17
C LEU A 14 30.25 11.20 -20.98
N LEU A 15 31.51 10.99 -21.33
CA LEU A 15 32.57 12.00 -21.18
C LEU A 15 32.30 13.26 -22.02
N ARG A 16 31.73 13.10 -23.22
CA ARG A 16 31.33 14.23 -24.07
C ARG A 16 30.19 15.02 -23.45
N ALA A 17 29.16 14.34 -22.94
CA ALA A 17 28.03 14.98 -22.26
C ALA A 17 28.49 15.74 -21.00
N LYS A 18 29.38 15.13 -20.21
CA LYS A 18 29.98 15.78 -19.03
C LYS A 18 30.82 17.00 -19.38
N ARG A 19 31.59 16.94 -20.47
CA ARG A 19 32.38 18.09 -20.95
C ARG A 19 31.51 19.23 -21.48
N ASP A 20 30.36 18.91 -22.08
CA ASP A 20 29.40 19.91 -22.58
C ASP A 20 28.74 20.70 -21.44
N GLY A 21 28.44 20.04 -20.31
CA GLY A 21 27.97 20.69 -19.08
C GLY A 21 26.53 21.17 -19.09
N ARG A 22 25.85 21.21 -20.24
CA ARG A 22 24.41 21.52 -20.33
C ARG A 22 23.50 20.35 -19.90
N PRO A 23 23.77 19.07 -20.26
CA PRO A 23 22.92 17.98 -19.82
C PRO A 23 23.22 17.58 -18.38
N ILE A 24 22.16 17.22 -17.65
CA ILE A 24 22.29 16.40 -16.45
C ILE A 24 22.63 14.98 -16.91
N VAL A 25 23.68 14.39 -16.32
CA VAL A 25 24.14 13.04 -16.64
C VAL A 25 23.87 12.17 -15.42
N ASN A 26 22.89 11.29 -15.57
CA ASN A 26 22.53 10.22 -14.64
C ASN A 26 23.05 8.87 -15.14
N VAL A 27 23.41 7.97 -14.23
CA VAL A 27 23.82 6.60 -14.55
C VAL A 27 22.89 5.60 -13.87
N ASP A 28 22.14 4.88 -14.70
CA ASP A 28 21.28 3.78 -14.29
C ASP A 28 22.08 2.48 -14.14
N VAL A 29 22.02 1.87 -12.97
CA VAL A 29 22.60 0.55 -12.70
C VAL A 29 21.50 -0.40 -12.24
N VAL A 30 21.16 -1.37 -13.09
CA VAL A 30 20.36 -2.53 -12.66
C VAL A 30 21.28 -3.45 -11.86
N ILE A 31 21.13 -3.44 -10.54
CA ILE A 31 21.92 -4.26 -9.62
C ILE A 31 21.47 -5.71 -9.75
N ASN A 32 22.42 -6.60 -9.99
CA ASN A 32 22.23 -8.03 -10.19
C ASN A 32 23.41 -8.82 -9.61
N LYS A 33 23.30 -10.15 -9.59
CA LYS A 33 24.33 -11.05 -9.04
C LYS A 33 25.73 -10.85 -9.61
N GLN A 34 25.84 -10.48 -10.88
CA GLN A 34 27.14 -10.31 -11.56
C GLN A 34 27.85 -9.00 -11.15
N ASN A 35 27.08 -7.94 -10.88
CA ASN A 35 27.64 -6.61 -10.62
C ASN A 35 27.59 -6.17 -9.15
N VAL A 36 26.73 -6.75 -8.31
CA VAL A 36 26.59 -6.35 -6.91
C VAL A 36 27.89 -6.49 -6.09
N PRO A 37 28.79 -7.47 -6.33
CA PRO A 37 30.07 -7.51 -5.63
C PRO A 37 31.02 -6.34 -5.99
N PHE A 38 30.74 -5.63 -7.08
CA PHE A 38 31.54 -4.53 -7.62
C PHE A 38 30.80 -3.19 -7.65
N ILE A 39 29.61 -3.09 -7.06
CA ILE A 39 28.74 -1.91 -7.18
C ILE A 39 29.43 -0.62 -6.71
N ASP A 40 30.23 -0.69 -5.67
CA ASP A 40 31.01 0.45 -5.18
C ASP A 40 32.10 0.89 -6.16
N LYS A 41 32.77 -0.07 -6.83
CA LYS A 41 33.76 0.23 -7.88
C LYS A 41 33.12 0.80 -9.15
N ILE A 42 31.95 0.30 -9.51
CA ILE A 42 31.17 0.81 -10.66
C ILE A 42 30.79 2.27 -10.41
N VAL A 43 30.26 2.57 -9.22
CA VAL A 43 29.89 3.93 -8.86
C VAL A 43 31.12 4.84 -8.73
N GLU A 44 32.20 4.36 -8.12
CA GLU A 44 33.48 5.09 -8.04
C GLU A 44 34.03 5.46 -9.43
N LEU A 45 33.98 4.53 -10.39
CA LEU A 45 34.38 4.80 -11.77
C LEU A 45 33.57 5.97 -12.37
N CYS A 46 32.25 5.96 -12.18
CA CYS A 46 31.38 7.03 -12.67
C CYS A 46 31.62 8.36 -11.94
N ILE A 47 31.89 8.34 -10.64
CA ILE A 47 32.27 9.51 -9.85
C ILE A 47 33.56 10.14 -10.40
N ASN A 48 34.56 9.32 -10.72
CA ASN A 48 35.81 9.77 -11.33
C ASN A 48 35.61 10.39 -12.72
N MET A 49 34.49 10.10 -13.38
CA MET A 49 34.06 10.74 -14.64
C MET A 49 33.19 12.00 -14.42
N GLY A 50 32.95 12.40 -13.18
CA GLY A 50 32.17 13.58 -12.80
C GLY A 50 30.66 13.37 -12.74
N VAL A 51 30.19 12.11 -12.70
CA VAL A 51 28.77 11.78 -12.46
C VAL A 51 28.46 11.92 -10.96
N LYS A 52 27.29 12.49 -10.65
CA LYS A 52 26.81 12.63 -9.27
C LYS A 52 25.36 12.18 -9.08
N GLU A 53 24.70 11.74 -10.15
CA GLU A 53 23.32 11.26 -10.12
C GLU A 53 23.28 9.80 -10.57
N PHE A 54 22.60 8.97 -9.77
CA PHE A 54 22.53 7.54 -9.96
C PHE A 54 21.13 6.99 -9.70
N ASP A 55 20.59 6.28 -10.68
CA ASP A 55 19.46 5.37 -10.49
C ASP A 55 20.00 3.97 -10.19
N LEU A 56 19.84 3.51 -8.96
CA LEU A 56 20.26 2.20 -8.51
C LEU A 56 19.03 1.29 -8.42
N LEU A 57 18.81 0.52 -9.49
CA LEU A 57 17.59 -0.25 -9.67
C LEU A 57 17.75 -1.67 -9.13
N HIS A 58 16.78 -2.14 -8.37
CA HIS A 58 16.68 -3.57 -8.08
C HIS A 58 16.26 -4.34 -9.34
N VAL A 59 16.85 -5.52 -9.55
CA VAL A 59 16.49 -6.40 -10.67
C VAL A 59 15.02 -6.81 -10.57
N ILE A 60 14.26 -6.62 -11.64
CA ILE A 60 12.86 -7.05 -11.73
C ILE A 60 12.79 -8.42 -12.39
N PRO A 61 11.90 -9.31 -11.92
CA PRO A 61 11.75 -10.65 -12.47
C PRO A 61 10.89 -10.66 -13.75
N GLN A 62 11.43 -10.13 -14.84
CA GLN A 62 10.74 -10.06 -16.13
C GLN A 62 11.55 -10.66 -17.27
N ALA A 63 10.83 -11.29 -18.22
CA ALA A 63 11.37 -11.82 -19.47
C ALA A 63 12.68 -12.63 -19.26
N GLU A 64 13.74 -12.29 -20.00
CA GLU A 64 15.03 -12.98 -19.92
C GLU A 64 15.69 -12.88 -18.55
N ALA A 65 15.46 -11.81 -17.78
CA ALA A 65 16.03 -11.68 -16.45
C ALA A 65 15.50 -12.78 -15.51
N TYR A 66 14.23 -13.14 -15.64
CA TYR A 66 13.64 -14.24 -14.86
C TYR A 66 14.06 -15.62 -15.39
N ARG A 67 14.16 -15.79 -16.72
CA ARG A 67 14.66 -17.06 -17.29
C ARG A 67 16.07 -17.39 -16.85
N ASN A 68 16.90 -16.36 -16.65
CA ASN A 68 18.29 -16.48 -16.18
C ASN A 68 18.43 -16.07 -14.70
N ARG A 69 17.38 -16.27 -13.87
CA ARG A 69 17.35 -15.78 -12.48
C ARG A 69 18.52 -16.25 -11.62
N ASP A 70 19.04 -17.45 -11.85
CA ASP A 70 20.20 -17.98 -11.10
C ASP A 70 21.49 -17.19 -11.35
N GLU A 71 21.58 -16.51 -12.49
CA GLU A 71 22.69 -15.62 -12.88
C GLU A 71 22.40 -14.15 -12.60
N MET A 72 21.14 -13.77 -12.39
CA MET A 72 20.71 -12.39 -12.28
C MET A 72 20.34 -11.99 -10.85
N PHE A 73 19.69 -12.86 -10.08
CA PHE A 73 19.19 -12.51 -8.76
C PHE A 73 20.21 -12.85 -7.69
N TYR A 74 20.20 -12.06 -6.62
CA TYR A 74 21.17 -12.12 -5.54
C TYR A 74 20.44 -11.97 -4.21
N ASP A 75 21.07 -12.45 -3.13
CA ASP A 75 20.59 -12.16 -1.79
C ASP A 75 21.00 -10.73 -1.41
N VAL A 76 20.00 -9.87 -1.23
CA VAL A 76 20.22 -8.48 -0.84
C VAL A 76 20.89 -8.39 0.53
N ARG A 77 20.59 -9.31 1.45
CA ARG A 77 21.15 -9.33 2.81
C ARG A 77 22.65 -9.55 2.78
N GLU A 78 23.13 -10.50 1.97
CA GLU A 78 24.56 -10.81 1.82
C GLU A 78 25.37 -9.58 1.35
N HIS A 79 24.74 -8.71 0.55
CA HIS A 79 25.39 -7.53 -0.03
C HIS A 79 25.03 -6.21 0.67
N LEU A 80 24.21 -6.25 1.73
CA LEU A 80 23.65 -5.05 2.34
C LEU A 80 24.71 -4.04 2.78
N PRO A 81 25.82 -4.41 3.47
CA PRO A 81 26.84 -3.43 3.84
C PRO A 81 27.43 -2.67 2.66
N ARG A 82 27.63 -3.34 1.52
CA ARG A 82 28.16 -2.73 0.30
C ARG A 82 27.12 -1.84 -0.39
N LEU A 83 25.87 -2.29 -0.46
CA LEU A 83 24.77 -1.50 -1.00
C LEU A 83 24.57 -0.21 -0.19
N GLN A 84 24.49 -0.33 1.13
CA GLN A 84 24.35 0.82 2.03
C GLN A 84 25.53 1.80 1.95
N LYS A 85 26.75 1.31 1.71
CA LYS A 85 27.92 2.17 1.44
C LYS A 85 27.67 3.10 0.25
N VAL A 86 27.11 2.57 -0.84
CA VAL A 86 26.80 3.34 -2.05
C VAL A 86 25.58 4.24 -1.83
N PHE A 87 24.52 3.74 -1.19
CA PHE A 87 23.30 4.52 -0.92
C PHE A 87 23.57 5.74 -0.05
N ARG A 88 24.49 5.62 0.92
CA ARG A 88 24.92 6.74 1.78
C ARG A 88 25.60 7.89 1.02
N LEU A 89 25.98 7.72 -0.25
CA LEU A 89 26.43 8.84 -1.08
C LEU A 89 25.36 9.95 -1.18
N ASN A 90 24.06 9.62 -1.03
CA ASN A 90 22.99 10.62 -0.96
C ASN A 90 23.12 11.61 0.21
N ARG A 91 24.00 11.33 1.19
CA ARG A 91 24.30 12.23 2.30
C ARG A 91 25.38 13.26 1.96
N LEU A 92 26.05 13.12 0.81
CA LEU A 92 27.10 14.03 0.38
C LEU A 92 26.50 15.17 -0.46
N PRO A 93 26.96 16.43 -0.29
CA PRO A 93 26.46 17.55 -1.08
C PRO A 93 26.57 17.33 -2.59
N GLY A 94 25.45 17.49 -3.28
CA GLY A 94 25.35 17.41 -4.74
C GLY A 94 25.35 16.00 -5.32
N PHE A 95 25.26 14.96 -4.48
CA PHE A 95 24.96 13.59 -4.91
C PHE A 95 23.46 13.33 -4.81
N TYR A 96 22.92 12.66 -5.83
CA TYR A 96 21.53 12.25 -5.91
C TYR A 96 21.47 10.76 -6.18
N ILE A 97 20.96 9.99 -5.22
CA ILE A 97 20.81 8.54 -5.34
C ILE A 97 19.34 8.17 -5.29
N TRP A 98 18.91 7.36 -6.25
CA TRP A 98 17.55 6.84 -6.31
C TRP A 98 17.58 5.31 -6.19
N THR A 99 16.82 4.72 -5.27
CA THR A 99 16.76 3.26 -5.08
C THR A 99 15.47 2.68 -5.68
N ASN A 100 15.33 2.80 -6.99
CA ASN A 100 14.10 2.41 -7.70
C ASN A 100 13.79 0.92 -7.53
N ARG A 101 12.53 0.62 -7.16
CA ARG A 101 12.01 -0.75 -6.94
C ARG A 101 12.78 -1.56 -5.89
N PHE A 102 13.63 -0.92 -5.09
CA PHE A 102 14.35 -1.60 -4.02
C PHE A 102 13.37 -2.00 -2.90
N PRO A 103 13.45 -3.22 -2.35
CA PRO A 103 12.53 -3.61 -1.29
C PRO A 103 12.72 -2.73 -0.05
N VAL A 104 11.61 -2.19 0.45
CA VAL A 104 11.57 -1.22 1.56
C VAL A 104 12.36 -1.68 2.77
N SER A 105 12.26 -2.97 3.12
CA SER A 105 12.92 -3.56 4.30
C SER A 105 14.43 -3.34 4.31
N TYR A 106 15.08 -3.33 3.15
CA TYR A 106 16.54 -3.19 3.02
C TYR A 106 17.03 -1.74 3.05
N LEU A 107 16.11 -0.76 3.13
CA LEU A 107 16.40 0.66 3.25
C LEU A 107 16.32 1.17 4.70
N GLU A 108 16.34 0.27 5.69
CA GLU A 108 16.38 0.64 7.11
C GLU A 108 17.59 1.53 7.42
N GLY A 109 17.32 2.71 8.01
CA GLY A 109 18.29 3.78 8.24
C GLY A 109 18.58 4.69 7.04
N MET A 110 17.89 4.51 5.91
CA MET A 110 17.93 5.37 4.71
C MET A 110 16.52 5.51 4.11
N GLU A 111 15.52 5.71 4.97
CA GLU A 111 14.11 5.70 4.57
C GLU A 111 13.72 6.86 3.65
N ASP A 112 14.53 7.91 3.57
CA ASP A 112 14.43 8.97 2.58
C ASP A 112 14.68 8.49 1.14
N LEU A 113 15.35 7.35 0.97
CA LEU A 113 15.56 6.71 -0.33
C LEU A 113 14.38 5.80 -0.74
N ILE A 114 13.43 5.51 0.17
CA ILE A 114 12.23 4.77 -0.18
C ILE A 114 11.47 5.56 -1.24
N GLN A 115 11.29 4.92 -2.39
CA GLN A 115 10.65 5.51 -3.56
C GLN A 115 9.25 6.01 -3.21
N ASP A 116 8.86 7.13 -3.81
CA ASP A 116 7.52 7.68 -3.61
C ASP A 116 6.44 6.66 -4.02
N PRO A 117 5.44 6.39 -3.16
CA PRO A 117 4.38 5.42 -3.43
C PRO A 117 3.64 5.65 -4.74
N HIS A 118 3.55 6.89 -5.24
CA HIS A 118 2.88 7.18 -6.52
C HIS A 118 3.59 6.52 -7.71
N LYS A 119 4.86 6.12 -7.58
CA LYS A 119 5.55 5.31 -8.59
C LYS A 119 4.88 3.95 -8.79
N MET A 120 4.13 3.44 -7.81
CA MET A 120 3.27 2.28 -8.00
C MET A 120 2.19 2.54 -9.07
N LEU A 121 1.62 3.76 -9.13
CA LEU A 121 0.61 4.10 -10.14
C LEU A 121 1.18 4.04 -11.56
N ASP A 122 2.39 4.56 -11.76
CA ASP A 122 3.11 4.49 -13.04
C ASP A 122 3.37 3.04 -13.45
N GLU A 123 3.80 2.20 -12.49
CA GLU A 123 4.09 0.78 -12.72
C GLU A 123 2.84 -0.04 -13.04
N VAL A 124 1.70 0.25 -12.39
CA VAL A 124 0.41 -0.36 -12.69
C VAL A 124 -0.11 0.11 -14.04
N ASN A 125 0.01 1.41 -14.35
CA ASN A 125 -0.39 1.97 -15.65
C ASN A 125 0.38 1.34 -16.82
N GLY A 126 1.67 1.03 -16.63
CA GLY A 126 2.48 0.28 -17.60
C GLY A 126 1.94 -1.13 -17.88
N ARG A 127 1.08 -1.66 -17.01
CA ARG A 127 0.45 -2.99 -17.10
C ARG A 127 -1.08 -2.92 -17.17
N ARG A 128 -1.65 -1.75 -17.46
CA ARG A 128 -3.10 -1.48 -17.36
C ARG A 128 -3.98 -2.49 -18.10
N TYR A 129 -3.60 -2.94 -19.29
CA TYR A 129 -4.39 -3.92 -20.04
C TYR A 129 -4.39 -5.30 -19.38
N HIS A 130 -3.26 -5.70 -18.78
CA HIS A 130 -3.19 -6.97 -18.06
C HIS A 130 -4.03 -6.91 -16.78
N VAL A 131 -3.99 -5.77 -16.07
CA VAL A 131 -4.80 -5.54 -14.86
C VAL A 131 -6.29 -5.48 -15.23
N ARG A 132 -6.69 -4.70 -16.24
CA ARG A 132 -8.05 -4.64 -16.76
C ARG A 132 -8.56 -6.03 -17.15
N ASN A 133 -7.78 -6.80 -17.90
CA ASN A 133 -8.19 -8.15 -18.31
C ASN A 133 -8.35 -9.09 -17.12
N TYR A 134 -7.51 -8.98 -16.09
CA TYR A 134 -7.72 -9.72 -14.86
C TYR A 134 -9.04 -9.35 -14.18
N LEU A 135 -9.29 -8.05 -14.00
CA LEU A 135 -10.52 -7.55 -13.39
C LEU A 135 -11.77 -7.93 -14.20
N ASP A 136 -11.69 -7.89 -15.53
CA ASP A 136 -12.84 -8.18 -16.41
C ASP A 136 -13.12 -9.65 -16.62
N THR A 137 -12.09 -10.47 -16.69
CA THR A 137 -12.23 -11.85 -17.19
C THR A 137 -11.72 -12.90 -16.20
N GLY A 138 -11.10 -12.48 -15.09
CA GLY A 138 -10.39 -13.37 -14.18
C GLY A 138 -9.09 -13.92 -14.78
N THR A 139 -8.72 -13.55 -16.02
CA THR A 139 -7.52 -14.06 -16.68
C THR A 139 -6.27 -13.59 -15.93
N PRO A 140 -5.48 -14.49 -15.32
CA PRO A 140 -4.32 -14.10 -14.53
C PRO A 140 -3.28 -13.35 -15.36
N LEU A 141 -2.57 -12.42 -14.72
CA LEU A 141 -1.42 -11.76 -15.33
C LEU A 141 -0.37 -12.83 -15.70
N GLU A 142 0.22 -12.75 -16.88
CA GLU A 142 1.24 -13.73 -17.34
C GLU A 142 2.49 -13.79 -16.44
N CYS A 143 2.73 -12.74 -15.63
CA CYS A 143 3.80 -12.72 -14.65
C CYS A 143 3.41 -13.24 -13.27
N ARG A 144 2.15 -13.64 -13.04
CA ARG A 144 1.68 -14.16 -11.75
C ARG A 144 2.16 -15.59 -11.56
N GLU A 145 3.26 -15.72 -10.84
CA GLU A 145 3.89 -16.99 -10.50
C GLU A 145 4.54 -16.83 -9.11
N PRO A 146 4.27 -17.68 -8.10
CA PRO A 146 4.73 -17.46 -6.73
C PRO A 146 6.24 -17.19 -6.62
N ASP A 147 7.06 -18.02 -7.28
CA ASP A 147 8.52 -17.88 -7.30
C ASP A 147 8.99 -16.56 -7.94
N ARG A 148 8.21 -16.01 -8.86
CA ARG A 148 8.45 -14.71 -9.50
C ARG A 148 8.00 -13.55 -8.63
N CYS A 149 6.83 -13.68 -8.02
CA CYS A 149 6.15 -12.61 -7.29
C CYS A 149 6.92 -12.16 -6.06
N LYS A 150 7.65 -13.05 -5.39
CA LYS A 150 8.53 -12.71 -4.25
C LYS A 150 9.65 -11.70 -4.58
N HIS A 151 9.93 -11.49 -5.88
CA HIS A 151 10.91 -10.52 -6.37
C HIS A 151 10.28 -9.29 -7.03
N CYS A 152 8.94 -9.21 -7.08
CA CYS A 152 8.23 -8.18 -7.82
C CYS A 152 7.81 -7.03 -6.91
N PHE A 153 8.31 -5.83 -7.20
CA PHE A 153 7.92 -4.61 -6.48
C PHE A 153 6.41 -4.30 -6.50
N ILE A 154 5.66 -4.80 -7.48
CA ILE A 154 4.22 -4.55 -7.66
C ILE A 154 3.36 -5.60 -6.95
N GLU A 155 3.98 -6.68 -6.45
CA GLU A 155 3.29 -7.75 -5.72
C GLU A 155 2.33 -7.23 -4.63
N PRO A 156 2.67 -6.21 -3.81
CA PRO A 156 1.75 -5.69 -2.80
C PRO A 156 0.44 -5.14 -3.39
N PHE A 157 0.51 -4.48 -4.55
CA PHE A 157 -0.68 -4.03 -5.27
C PHE A 157 -1.48 -5.21 -5.81
N CYS A 158 -0.82 -6.21 -6.42
CA CYS A 158 -1.51 -7.41 -6.90
C CYS A 158 -2.26 -8.14 -5.77
N THR A 159 -1.66 -8.21 -4.57
CA THR A 159 -2.31 -8.76 -3.37
C THR A 159 -3.51 -7.92 -2.94
N THR A 160 -3.41 -6.59 -3.00
CA THR A 160 -4.54 -5.70 -2.70
C THR A 160 -5.69 -5.90 -3.69
N MET A 161 -5.38 -5.90 -4.98
CA MET A 161 -6.33 -6.18 -6.05
C MET A 161 -7.05 -7.51 -5.82
N GLU A 162 -6.31 -8.58 -5.50
CA GLU A 162 -6.89 -9.89 -5.21
C GLU A 162 -7.85 -9.88 -4.02
N ARG A 163 -7.48 -9.17 -2.95
CA ARG A 163 -8.29 -9.05 -1.73
C ARG A 163 -9.57 -8.27 -1.98
N VAL A 164 -9.50 -7.20 -2.79
CA VAL A 164 -10.69 -6.45 -3.20
C VAL A 164 -11.62 -7.35 -4.01
N VAL A 165 -11.12 -8.03 -5.04
CA VAL A 165 -11.93 -8.94 -5.86
C VAL A 165 -12.52 -10.08 -5.02
N THR A 166 -11.74 -10.66 -4.11
CA THR A 166 -12.21 -11.70 -3.18
C THR A 166 -13.33 -11.17 -2.28
N THR A 167 -13.17 -9.97 -1.73
CA THR A 167 -14.17 -9.32 -0.87
C THR A 167 -15.47 -9.08 -1.62
N GLN A 168 -15.39 -8.64 -2.87
CA GLN A 168 -16.58 -8.45 -3.70
C GLN A 168 -17.29 -9.77 -4.02
N ASN A 169 -16.54 -10.78 -4.47
CA ASN A 169 -17.07 -12.09 -4.86
C ASN A 169 -17.69 -12.88 -3.68
N GLN A 170 -17.21 -12.64 -2.46
CA GLN A 170 -17.70 -13.30 -1.25
C GLN A 170 -18.79 -12.48 -0.54
N GLU A 171 -19.21 -11.34 -1.11
CA GLU A 171 -20.11 -10.39 -0.47
C GLU A 171 -19.68 -10.06 0.97
N ALA A 172 -18.39 -9.85 1.16
CA ALA A 172 -17.77 -9.67 2.47
C ALA A 172 -17.43 -8.20 2.77
N LEU A 173 -17.86 -7.25 1.93
CA LEU A 173 -17.62 -5.83 2.18
C LEU A 173 -18.36 -5.41 3.45
N GLU A 174 -17.75 -4.57 4.27
CA GLU A 174 -18.39 -4.10 5.51
C GLU A 174 -18.88 -2.66 5.35
N LEU A 175 -18.05 -1.81 4.73
CA LEU A 175 -18.28 -0.38 4.58
C LEU A 175 -18.25 0.05 3.11
N TRP A 176 -19.40 0.55 2.63
CA TRP A 176 -19.52 1.20 1.33
C TRP A 176 -19.41 2.72 1.50
N TRP A 177 -18.31 3.33 1.06
CA TRP A 177 -18.07 4.76 1.28
C TRP A 177 -18.39 5.60 0.06
N VAL A 178 -19.34 6.52 0.21
CA VAL A 178 -19.72 7.49 -0.84
C VAL A 178 -19.25 8.92 -0.52
N GLY A 179 -18.75 9.16 0.70
CA GLY A 179 -18.14 10.42 1.10
C GLY A 179 -19.11 11.61 1.06
N ALA A 180 -18.61 12.74 0.58
CA ALA A 180 -19.37 13.99 0.47
C ALA A 180 -20.02 14.18 -0.91
N ASP A 181 -20.11 13.12 -1.73
CA ASP A 181 -20.64 13.23 -3.10
C ASP A 181 -22.10 13.73 -3.08
N PRO A 182 -22.38 14.94 -3.60
CA PRO A 182 -23.73 15.50 -3.59
C PRO A 182 -24.67 14.79 -4.57
N ALA A 183 -24.14 14.02 -5.52
CA ALA A 183 -24.95 13.26 -6.47
C ALA A 183 -25.57 12.00 -5.85
N VAL A 184 -25.10 11.58 -4.67
CA VAL A 184 -25.58 10.39 -3.98
C VAL A 184 -26.62 10.76 -2.94
N ASP A 185 -27.84 10.24 -3.08
CA ASP A 185 -28.86 10.28 -2.03
C ASP A 185 -28.63 9.14 -1.02
N PRO A 186 -28.20 9.43 0.22
CA PRO A 186 -27.89 8.41 1.22
C PRO A 186 -29.08 7.53 1.62
N LYS A 187 -30.31 8.00 1.38
CA LYS A 187 -31.54 7.27 1.71
C LYS A 187 -31.83 6.15 0.71
N THR A 188 -31.36 6.28 -0.52
CA THR A 188 -31.67 5.37 -1.63
C THR A 188 -30.44 4.67 -2.20
N GLU A 189 -29.23 5.12 -1.87
CA GLU A 189 -27.97 4.49 -2.28
C GLU A 189 -27.96 2.99 -1.93
N PRO A 190 -27.70 2.09 -2.89
CA PRO A 190 -27.56 0.67 -2.62
C PRO A 190 -26.28 0.37 -1.83
N LEU A 191 -26.31 -0.71 -1.05
CA LEU A 191 -25.14 -1.26 -0.36
C LEU A 191 -24.66 -2.51 -1.11
N PRO A 192 -23.64 -2.38 -1.99
CA PRO A 192 -23.19 -3.51 -2.79
C PRO A 192 -22.32 -4.47 -1.99
N PHE A 193 -22.16 -5.69 -2.53
CA PHE A 193 -21.16 -6.66 -2.09
C PHE A 193 -21.23 -7.03 -0.59
N GLY A 194 -22.44 -7.07 -0.04
CA GLY A 194 -22.69 -7.42 1.36
C GLY A 194 -22.42 -6.29 2.37
N ALA A 195 -22.12 -5.07 1.91
CA ALA A 195 -21.92 -3.93 2.80
C ALA A 195 -23.11 -3.73 3.73
N THR A 196 -22.81 -3.50 5.01
CA THR A 196 -23.82 -3.26 6.05
C THR A 196 -23.81 -1.80 6.54
N TRP A 197 -22.70 -1.08 6.31
CA TRP A 197 -22.55 0.32 6.65
C TRP A 197 -22.50 1.20 5.40
N LEU A 198 -23.25 2.30 5.42
CA LEU A 198 -23.07 3.40 4.46
C LEU A 198 -22.12 4.46 5.04
N GLY A 199 -21.06 4.74 4.30
CA GLY A 199 -20.00 5.68 4.63
C GLY A 199 -20.23 7.08 4.07
N LEU A 200 -20.30 8.10 4.91
CA LEU A 200 -20.65 9.47 4.53
C LEU A 200 -19.66 10.50 5.10
N HIS A 201 -19.53 11.63 4.43
CA HIS A 201 -18.98 12.85 5.01
C HIS A 201 -20.02 13.97 4.95
N ARG A 202 -20.41 14.53 6.11
CA ARG A 202 -21.39 15.62 6.22
C ARG A 202 -20.88 16.75 7.11
N ALA A 203 -21.50 17.92 7.03
CA ALA A 203 -21.13 19.02 7.91
C ALA A 203 -21.59 18.72 9.35
N THR A 204 -22.82 18.22 9.50
CA THR A 204 -23.46 17.98 10.80
C THR A 204 -24.03 16.56 10.95
N VAL A 205 -24.18 16.07 12.19
CA VAL A 205 -24.82 14.80 12.53
C VAL A 205 -26.30 14.81 12.15
N GLY A 206 -26.95 15.98 12.19
CA GLY A 206 -28.36 16.14 11.84
C GLY A 206 -28.69 15.83 10.37
N GLU A 207 -27.69 15.86 9.48
CA GLU A 207 -27.83 15.50 8.06
C GLU A 207 -27.78 13.98 7.82
N LEU A 208 -27.40 13.19 8.81
CA LEU A 208 -27.23 11.75 8.66
C LEU A 208 -28.59 11.05 8.61
N PRO A 209 -28.80 10.12 7.66
CA PRO A 209 -30.05 9.37 7.61
C PRO A 209 -30.17 8.44 8.82
N THR A 210 -31.39 8.28 9.33
CA THR A 210 -31.68 7.47 10.52
C THR A 210 -32.30 6.11 10.19
N THR A 211 -32.36 5.74 8.91
CA THR A 211 -33.08 4.54 8.42
C THR A 211 -32.20 3.31 8.21
N ARG A 212 -30.89 3.43 8.41
CA ARG A 212 -29.89 2.37 8.19
C ARG A 212 -28.61 2.63 8.99
N ALA A 213 -27.71 1.66 9.04
CA ALA A 213 -26.44 1.82 9.75
C ALA A 213 -25.49 2.78 9.00
N ILE A 214 -24.97 3.78 9.73
CA ILE A 214 -24.16 4.86 9.16
C ILE A 214 -22.77 4.91 9.79
N TYR A 215 -21.76 4.98 8.94
CA TYR A 215 -20.39 5.30 9.31
C TYR A 215 -20.11 6.71 8.78
N ALA A 216 -19.88 7.69 9.64
CA ALA A 216 -19.83 9.09 9.24
C ALA A 216 -18.58 9.82 9.73
N GLU A 217 -17.97 10.54 8.80
CA GLU A 217 -17.15 11.70 9.12
C GLU A 217 -18.07 12.92 9.17
N VAL A 218 -18.00 13.67 10.27
CA VAL A 218 -18.69 14.96 10.40
C VAL A 218 -17.66 16.04 10.69
N ASP A 219 -17.94 17.28 10.28
CA ASP A 219 -17.04 18.41 10.54
C ASP A 219 -17.35 19.12 11.85
N GLU A 220 -18.61 19.06 12.30
CA GLU A 220 -19.02 19.69 13.55
C GLU A 220 -18.35 19.08 14.78
N ALA A 221 -18.11 19.94 15.77
CA ALA A 221 -17.69 19.58 17.12
C ALA A 221 -18.79 20.03 18.11
N ALA A 222 -19.97 19.45 17.95
CA ALA A 222 -21.15 19.74 18.78
C ALA A 222 -21.56 18.50 19.61
N PRO A 223 -22.21 18.68 20.77
CA PRO A 223 -22.74 17.56 21.55
C PRO A 223 -23.66 16.68 20.72
N LEU A 224 -23.55 15.36 20.90
CA LEU A 224 -24.32 14.41 20.13
C LEU A 224 -25.82 14.48 20.51
N PRO A 225 -26.73 14.51 19.53
CA PRO A 225 -28.16 14.49 19.81
C PRO A 225 -28.56 13.13 20.41
N GLN A 226 -29.58 13.15 21.26
CA GLN A 226 -30.21 11.90 21.73
C GLN A 226 -30.79 11.14 20.53
N ARG A 227 -30.74 9.80 20.60
CA ARG A 227 -31.26 8.90 19.57
C ARG A 227 -32.32 7.98 20.17
N ALA A 228 -33.29 7.60 19.34
CA ALA A 228 -34.26 6.58 19.72
C ALA A 228 -33.54 5.26 20.02
N ALA A 229 -34.04 4.48 20.99
CA ALA A 229 -33.37 3.26 21.45
C ALA A 229 -33.28 2.18 20.36
N ASP A 230 -34.19 2.20 19.39
CA ASP A 230 -34.26 1.31 18.22
C ASP A 230 -33.59 1.91 16.98
N ALA A 231 -32.94 3.07 17.09
CA ALA A 231 -32.26 3.70 15.98
C ALA A 231 -31.14 2.78 15.45
N PRO A 232 -30.96 2.67 14.12
CA PRO A 232 -29.88 1.91 13.54
C PRO A 232 -28.50 2.36 14.05
N PRO A 233 -27.50 1.46 14.06
CA PRO A 233 -26.15 1.78 14.52
C PRO A 233 -25.53 3.00 13.81
N LEU A 234 -24.84 3.83 14.58
CA LEU A 234 -24.09 4.98 14.09
C LEU A 234 -22.64 4.87 14.56
N ARG A 235 -21.69 4.97 13.63
CA ARG A 235 -20.27 5.11 13.94
C ARG A 235 -19.79 6.47 13.48
N LEU A 236 -19.31 7.29 14.41
CA LEU A 236 -18.75 8.62 14.11
C LEU A 236 -17.24 8.58 14.12
N VAL A 237 -16.60 9.29 13.19
CA VAL A 237 -15.15 9.41 13.12
C VAL A 237 -14.71 10.74 13.72
N ALA A 238 -14.03 10.69 14.87
CA ALA A 238 -13.44 11.84 15.52
C ALA A 238 -12.04 12.10 14.96
N LYS A 239 -11.83 13.31 14.41
CA LYS A 239 -10.60 13.75 13.75
C LYS A 239 -9.84 14.82 14.54
N THR A 240 -10.52 15.54 15.44
CA THR A 240 -9.97 16.68 16.19
C THR A 240 -10.22 16.53 17.70
N ALA A 241 -9.42 17.22 18.52
CA ALA A 241 -9.63 17.28 19.96
C ALA A 241 -10.97 17.95 20.32
N ALA A 242 -11.42 18.91 19.51
CA ALA A 242 -12.73 19.56 19.71
C ALA A 242 -13.89 18.56 19.58
N GLN A 243 -13.82 17.63 18.62
CA GLN A 243 -14.82 16.57 18.47
C GLN A 243 -14.80 15.60 19.66
N LEU A 244 -13.60 15.18 20.09
CA LEU A 244 -13.45 14.34 21.28
C LEU A 244 -14.05 15.02 22.52
N GLN A 245 -13.77 16.31 22.71
CA GLN A 245 -14.30 17.09 23.82
C GLN A 245 -15.82 17.22 23.78
N ALA A 246 -16.42 17.33 22.60
CA ALA A 246 -17.86 17.47 22.44
C ALA A 246 -18.62 16.14 22.57
N TRP A 247 -18.01 15.03 22.11
CA TRP A 247 -18.68 13.73 22.03
C TRP A 247 -18.41 12.83 23.23
N LEU A 248 -17.21 12.91 23.81
CA LEU A 248 -16.79 12.12 24.96
C LEU A 248 -16.88 12.96 26.24
N GLY A 249 -18.09 13.39 26.56
CA GLY A 249 -18.39 14.06 27.84
C GLY A 249 -18.41 13.08 29.02
N ASP A 250 -18.82 13.59 30.19
CA ASP A 250 -18.87 12.80 31.43
C ASP A 250 -20.05 11.80 31.49
N GLY A 251 -20.97 11.84 30.52
CA GLY A 251 -22.10 10.93 30.40
C GLY A 251 -21.89 9.88 29.31
N ALA A 252 -22.68 8.79 29.36
CA ALA A 252 -22.65 7.73 28.35
C ALA A 252 -22.98 8.25 26.94
N LEU A 253 -22.37 7.63 25.92
CA LEU A 253 -22.74 7.87 24.53
C LEU A 253 -24.22 7.50 24.28
N PRO A 254 -24.90 8.18 23.34
CA PRO A 254 -26.25 7.81 22.97
C PRO A 254 -26.32 6.35 22.49
N ALA A 255 -27.43 5.67 22.78
CA ALA A 255 -27.62 4.27 22.43
C ALA A 255 -27.34 4.01 20.93
N GLY A 256 -26.59 2.94 20.64
CA GLY A 256 -26.22 2.55 19.28
C GLY A 256 -25.19 3.45 18.60
N VAL A 257 -24.55 4.39 19.33
CA VAL A 257 -23.44 5.21 18.84
C VAL A 257 -22.10 4.60 19.27
N SER A 258 -21.18 4.47 18.32
CA SER A 258 -19.77 4.16 18.55
C SER A 258 -18.89 5.25 17.94
N VAL A 259 -17.67 5.41 18.45
CA VAL A 259 -16.74 6.43 17.94
C VAL A 259 -15.44 5.78 17.51
N GLU A 260 -15.05 6.05 16.27
CA GLU A 260 -13.72 5.77 15.75
C GLU A 260 -12.84 7.00 15.93
N LEU A 261 -11.72 6.85 16.63
CA LEU A 261 -10.82 7.95 16.97
C LEU A 261 -9.61 7.86 16.06
N ARG A 262 -9.44 8.84 15.18
CA ARG A 262 -8.20 8.92 14.40
C ARG A 262 -7.05 9.24 15.34
N LEU A 263 -6.03 8.41 15.36
CA LEU A 263 -4.82 8.60 16.16
C LEU A 263 -3.88 9.59 15.45
N THR A 264 -4.12 10.88 15.66
CA THR A 264 -3.28 11.97 15.20
C THR A 264 -2.52 12.57 16.39
N ARG A 265 -1.53 13.44 16.14
CA ARG A 265 -0.82 14.16 17.21
C ARG A 265 -1.74 14.99 18.09
N GLU A 266 -2.76 15.60 17.50
CA GLU A 266 -3.75 16.40 18.22
C GLU A 266 -4.63 15.53 19.13
N THR A 267 -5.23 14.49 18.57
CA THR A 267 -6.11 13.59 19.35
C THR A 267 -5.33 12.77 20.37
N ALA A 268 -4.08 12.38 20.07
CA ALA A 268 -3.21 11.68 21.01
C ALA A 268 -2.89 12.54 22.25
N ALA A 269 -2.59 13.83 22.05
CA ALA A 269 -2.37 14.75 23.17
C ALA A 269 -3.63 14.86 24.04
N TRP A 270 -4.79 15.06 23.42
CA TRP A 270 -6.07 15.11 24.13
C TRP A 270 -6.36 13.82 24.91
N MET A 271 -6.11 12.65 24.31
CA MET A 271 -6.36 11.34 24.92
C MET A 271 -5.52 11.11 26.17
N LEU A 272 -4.25 11.52 26.17
CA LEU A 272 -3.40 11.42 27.36
C LEU A 272 -3.87 12.33 28.49
N GLU A 273 -4.36 13.53 28.16
CA GLU A 273 -4.89 14.49 29.13
C GLU A 273 -6.23 14.09 29.74
N HIS A 274 -7.01 13.25 29.05
CA HIS A 274 -8.40 12.89 29.43
C HIS A 274 -8.59 11.37 29.51
N THR A 275 -7.60 10.67 30.04
CA THR A 275 -7.58 9.20 30.12
C THR A 275 -8.80 8.66 30.89
N GLU A 276 -9.21 9.35 31.95
CA GLU A 276 -10.38 9.02 32.76
C GLU A 276 -11.69 9.06 31.97
N ARG A 277 -11.82 9.94 30.97
CA ARG A 277 -13.00 9.99 30.10
C ARG A 277 -13.01 8.82 29.13
N LEU A 278 -11.85 8.44 28.58
CA LEU A 278 -11.75 7.30 27.67
C LEU A 278 -12.16 5.99 28.35
N VAL A 279 -11.83 5.83 29.63
CA VAL A 279 -12.20 4.65 30.43
C VAL A 279 -13.71 4.42 30.46
N LEU A 280 -14.52 5.49 30.47
CA LEU A 280 -15.98 5.41 30.51
C LEU A 280 -16.60 4.84 29.23
N HIS A 281 -15.86 4.84 28.11
CA HIS A 281 -16.37 4.56 26.77
C HIS A 281 -15.59 3.43 26.06
N LEU A 282 -14.77 2.64 26.75
CA LEU A 282 -13.84 1.70 26.10
C LEU A 282 -14.52 0.69 25.17
N GLU A 283 -15.78 0.33 25.41
CA GLU A 283 -16.53 -0.62 24.60
C GLU A 283 -17.01 -0.01 23.27
N GLU A 284 -17.28 1.29 23.27
CA GLU A 284 -17.77 2.07 22.13
C GLU A 284 -16.66 2.70 21.29
N LEU A 285 -15.42 2.72 21.81
CA LEU A 285 -14.28 3.36 21.17
C LEU A 285 -13.44 2.38 20.34
N THR A 286 -12.97 2.85 19.18
CA THR A 286 -11.89 2.20 18.44
C THR A 286 -10.89 3.26 17.98
N LEU A 287 -9.63 3.14 18.41
CA LEU A 287 -8.55 3.99 17.92
C LEU A 287 -8.02 3.44 16.60
N VAL A 288 -7.87 4.31 15.62
CA VAL A 288 -7.41 3.92 14.27
C VAL A 288 -6.27 4.84 13.87
N GLN A 289 -5.10 4.26 13.58
CA GLN A 289 -4.05 5.01 12.92
C GLN A 289 -4.49 5.36 11.50
N PRO A 290 -4.64 6.65 11.15
CA PRO A 290 -4.93 7.03 9.78
C PRO A 290 -3.80 6.57 8.84
N THR A 291 -4.17 6.36 7.58
CA THR A 291 -3.22 6.12 6.48
C THR A 291 -3.26 7.32 5.53
N HIS A 292 -2.12 7.64 4.93
CA HIS A 292 -1.97 8.85 4.14
C HIS A 292 -1.44 8.53 2.74
N GLU A 293 -2.05 9.12 1.71
CA GLU A 293 -1.53 9.04 0.34
C GLU A 293 -0.18 9.74 0.19
N THR A 294 0.04 10.83 0.93
CA THR A 294 1.26 11.64 0.87
C THR A 294 2.07 11.57 2.16
N MET A 295 3.39 11.69 2.03
CA MET A 295 4.30 11.79 3.18
C MET A 295 4.08 13.07 3.97
N SER A 296 3.72 14.18 3.33
CA SER A 296 3.47 15.45 4.02
C SER A 296 2.31 15.36 5.02
N ALA A 297 1.24 14.62 4.68
CA ALA A 297 0.13 14.38 5.61
C ALA A 297 0.57 13.50 6.79
N ALA A 298 1.32 12.43 6.56
CA ALA A 298 1.90 11.60 7.62
C ALA A 298 2.79 12.42 8.57
N VAL A 299 3.68 13.28 8.04
CA VAL A 299 4.52 14.20 8.82
C VAL A 299 3.68 15.13 9.70
N ALA A 300 2.58 15.65 9.15
CA ALA A 300 1.72 16.58 9.87
C ALA A 300 0.94 15.90 10.99
N GLU A 301 0.38 14.73 10.73
CA GLU A 301 -0.68 14.14 11.55
C GLU A 301 -0.23 12.95 12.40
N ASP A 302 0.70 12.10 11.94
CA ASP A 302 1.02 10.84 12.62
C ASP A 302 1.69 11.04 13.98
N VAL A 303 1.29 10.20 14.94
CA VAL A 303 1.99 10.05 16.21
C VAL A 303 3.41 9.53 15.95
N ARG A 304 4.41 10.16 16.59
CA ARG A 304 5.84 9.91 16.32
C ARG A 304 6.40 8.61 16.87
N ASP A 305 5.74 8.07 17.88
CA ASP A 305 6.05 6.77 18.47
C ASP A 305 4.77 6.16 19.06
N PRO A 306 3.95 5.49 18.23
CA PRO A 306 2.69 4.94 18.71
C PRO A 306 2.87 3.95 19.87
N ALA A 307 3.95 3.16 19.87
CA ALA A 307 4.19 2.21 20.95
C ALA A 307 4.39 2.90 22.30
N SER A 308 5.18 3.98 22.32
CA SER A 308 5.35 4.79 23.53
C SER A 308 4.07 5.53 23.93
N PHE A 309 3.27 5.97 22.96
CA PHE A 309 1.94 6.54 23.22
C PHE A 309 1.02 5.54 23.93
N PHE A 310 0.88 4.30 23.43
CA PHE A 310 0.02 3.30 24.05
C PHE A 310 0.53 2.83 25.42
N ALA A 311 1.85 2.74 25.58
CA ALA A 311 2.45 2.48 26.89
C ALA A 311 2.12 3.59 27.90
N ALA A 312 2.11 4.85 27.47
CA ALA A 312 1.74 5.99 28.31
C ALA A 312 0.23 6.06 28.57
N LEU A 313 -0.60 5.75 27.57
CA LEU A 313 -2.06 5.72 27.70
C LEU A 313 -2.51 4.65 28.70
N GLY A 314 -1.88 3.46 28.67
CA GLY A 314 -2.11 2.41 29.66
C GLY A 314 -3.53 1.81 29.63
N LEU A 315 -4.30 2.03 28.56
CA LEU A 315 -5.67 1.55 28.41
C LEU A 315 -5.75 0.36 27.46
N ARG A 316 -6.57 -0.62 27.82
CA ARG A 316 -6.90 -1.79 26.98
C ARG A 316 -7.98 -1.46 25.95
N VAL A 317 -7.71 -0.45 25.12
CA VAL A 317 -8.64 0.04 24.10
C VAL A 317 -8.54 -0.76 22.80
N ARG A 318 -9.60 -0.77 21.99
CA ARG A 318 -9.60 -1.39 20.65
C ARG A 318 -8.77 -0.55 19.69
N VAL A 319 -7.85 -1.19 18.95
CA VAL A 319 -6.92 -0.52 18.03
C VAL A 319 -6.91 -1.21 16.66
N ALA A 320 -7.05 -0.41 15.59
CA ALA A 320 -6.87 -0.86 14.21
C ALA A 320 -5.81 -0.01 13.48
N GLY A 321 -5.35 -0.51 12.32
CA GLY A 321 -4.44 0.21 11.43
C GLY A 321 -2.96 0.17 11.82
N LEU A 322 -2.63 -0.28 13.03
CA LEU A 322 -1.25 -0.50 13.52
C LEU A 322 -0.92 -1.99 13.71
N PRO A 323 0.34 -2.39 13.50
CA PRO A 323 0.81 -3.70 13.92
C PRO A 323 0.92 -3.78 15.45
N ALA A 324 0.85 -4.99 16.00
CA ALA A 324 0.92 -5.23 17.45
C ALA A 324 2.14 -4.61 18.16
N CYS A 325 3.29 -4.55 17.48
CA CYS A 325 4.50 -3.93 18.02
C CYS A 325 4.41 -2.41 18.19
N ALA A 326 3.46 -1.76 17.52
CA ALA A 326 3.19 -0.33 17.60
C ALA A 326 1.99 0.00 18.51
N ALA A 327 1.29 -1.00 19.04
CA ALA A 327 0.11 -0.83 19.91
C ALA A 327 0.14 -1.79 21.12
N PRO A 328 1.19 -1.75 21.97
CA PRO A 328 1.34 -2.65 23.10
C PRO A 328 0.21 -2.52 24.13
N GLY A 329 -0.26 -3.65 24.65
CA GLY A 329 -1.25 -3.71 25.74
C GLY A 329 -2.70 -3.44 25.33
N THR A 330 -2.99 -3.44 24.03
CA THR A 330 -4.29 -3.06 23.46
C THR A 330 -5.11 -4.27 22.99
N LEU A 331 -6.36 -4.03 22.58
CA LEU A 331 -7.17 -5.01 21.87
C LEU A 331 -7.03 -4.80 20.37
N LEU A 332 -6.28 -5.67 19.70
CA LEU A 332 -6.05 -5.61 18.27
C LEU A 332 -7.33 -6.01 17.53
N VAL A 333 -7.82 -5.12 16.67
CA VAL A 333 -8.99 -5.36 15.84
C VAL A 333 -8.69 -5.05 14.37
N GLU A 334 -9.38 -5.75 13.48
CA GLU A 334 -9.28 -5.46 12.06
C GLU A 334 -10.00 -4.16 11.70
N PRO A 335 -9.43 -3.33 10.81
CA PRO A 335 -10.19 -2.24 10.21
C PRO A 335 -11.33 -2.82 9.37
N LEU A 336 -12.43 -2.05 9.28
CA LEU A 336 -13.56 -2.42 8.41
C LEU A 336 -13.07 -2.58 6.97
N ARG A 337 -13.47 -3.66 6.32
CA ARG A 337 -13.30 -3.85 4.87
C ARG A 337 -14.10 -2.79 4.15
N ARG A 338 -13.41 -1.76 3.69
CA ARG A 338 -13.98 -0.56 3.07
C ARG A 338 -13.61 -0.48 1.60
N LEU A 339 -14.59 -0.12 0.78
CA LEU A 339 -14.39 0.31 -0.60
C LEU A 339 -15.07 1.65 -0.81
N ASP A 340 -14.40 2.52 -1.55
CA ASP A 340 -14.92 3.83 -1.90
C ASP A 340 -15.64 3.73 -3.25
N ARG A 341 -16.79 4.38 -3.40
CA ARG A 341 -17.55 4.43 -4.67
C ARG A 341 -16.70 4.92 -5.82
N ALA A 342 -15.81 5.88 -5.56
CA ALA A 342 -14.84 6.40 -6.51
C ALA A 342 -13.81 5.36 -7.02
N THR A 343 -13.72 4.17 -6.39
CA THR A 343 -12.88 3.06 -6.92
C THR A 343 -13.48 2.41 -8.16
N PHE A 344 -14.71 2.77 -8.52
CA PHE A 344 -15.43 2.25 -9.67
C PHE A 344 -15.61 3.36 -10.71
N ASP A 345 -15.50 2.97 -11.97
CA ASP A 345 -15.82 3.82 -13.11
C ASP A 345 -17.33 4.10 -13.14
N ALA A 346 -17.71 5.37 -13.18
CA ALA A 346 -19.10 5.80 -13.04
C ALA A 346 -19.98 5.42 -14.25
N GLU A 347 -19.38 5.26 -15.43
CA GLU A 347 -20.11 4.97 -16.67
C GLU A 347 -20.35 3.46 -16.86
N THR A 348 -19.40 2.64 -16.41
CA THR A 348 -19.43 1.19 -16.61
C THR A 348 -19.71 0.40 -15.34
N GLY A 349 -19.60 1.02 -14.17
CA GLY A 349 -19.73 0.38 -12.87
C GLY A 349 -18.61 -0.62 -12.55
N ARG A 350 -17.56 -0.68 -13.37
CA ARG A 350 -16.44 -1.63 -13.20
C ARG A 350 -15.40 -1.03 -12.26
N LEU A 351 -14.62 -1.87 -11.59
CA LEU A 351 -13.43 -1.40 -10.86
C LEU A 351 -12.51 -0.62 -11.80
N ASP A 352 -12.15 0.61 -11.43
CA ASP A 352 -11.14 1.40 -12.13
C ASP A 352 -9.75 1.01 -11.59
N TRP A 353 -8.85 0.61 -12.48
CA TRP A 353 -7.53 0.12 -12.08
C TRP A 353 -6.62 1.24 -11.52
N ARG A 354 -6.82 2.51 -11.92
CA ARG A 354 -6.08 3.67 -11.39
C ARG A 354 -6.55 3.96 -9.98
N GLU A 355 -7.85 4.00 -9.78
CA GLU A 355 -8.44 4.27 -8.47
C GLU A 355 -8.16 3.12 -7.50
N LEU A 356 -8.14 1.87 -7.98
CA LEU A 356 -7.68 0.72 -7.19
C LEU A 356 -6.19 0.83 -6.82
N ALA A 357 -5.35 1.31 -7.73
CA ALA A 357 -3.93 1.54 -7.43
C ALA A 357 -3.73 2.70 -6.44
N ARG A 358 -4.54 3.76 -6.53
CA ARG A 358 -4.58 4.84 -5.54
C ARG A 358 -5.05 4.32 -4.19
N HIS A 359 -6.12 3.54 -4.15
CA HIS A 359 -6.61 2.87 -2.94
C HIS A 359 -5.48 2.07 -2.26
N HIS A 360 -4.71 1.30 -3.03
CA HIS A 360 -3.54 0.60 -2.49
C HIS A 360 -2.53 1.56 -1.87
N VAL A 361 -2.08 2.59 -2.60
CA VAL A 361 -1.10 3.56 -2.10
C VAL A 361 -1.60 4.26 -0.83
N SER A 362 -2.85 4.69 -0.81
CA SER A 362 -3.41 5.51 0.27
C SER A 362 -3.78 4.71 1.52
N ARG A 363 -3.97 3.38 1.42
CA ARG A 363 -4.47 2.54 2.54
C ARG A 363 -3.67 1.28 2.81
N GLU A 364 -3.35 0.53 1.77
CA GLU A 364 -2.85 -0.85 1.87
C GLU A 364 -1.34 -0.99 1.69
N TYR A 365 -0.66 0.04 1.18
CA TYR A 365 0.77 -0.03 0.93
C TYR A 365 1.54 0.04 2.25
N ARG A 366 1.97 -1.14 2.72
CA ARG A 366 2.65 -1.34 4.00
C ARG A 366 4.04 -1.96 3.82
N GLY A 367 4.92 -1.70 4.77
CA GLY A 367 6.29 -2.21 4.80
C GLY A 367 6.69 -2.78 6.15
N LYS A 368 7.71 -3.64 6.14
CA LYS A 368 8.31 -4.25 7.33
C LYS A 368 9.81 -3.97 7.36
N SER A 369 10.39 -3.98 8.56
CA SER A 369 11.86 -4.02 8.74
C SER A 369 12.41 -5.41 8.41
N VAL A 370 13.69 -5.49 8.02
CA VAL A 370 14.40 -6.78 7.91
C VAL A 370 14.39 -7.57 9.22
N ARG A 371 14.34 -6.87 10.37
CA ARG A 371 14.28 -7.48 11.71
C ARG A 371 12.97 -8.21 11.95
N CYS A 372 11.91 -7.89 11.20
CA CYS A 372 10.61 -8.57 11.32
C CYS A 372 10.64 -10.02 10.83
N ALA A 373 11.71 -10.48 10.18
CA ALA A 373 11.84 -11.88 9.74
C ALA A 373 11.74 -12.86 10.91
N ASP A 374 12.24 -12.48 12.09
CA ASP A 374 12.26 -13.33 13.29
C ASP A 374 11.08 -13.05 14.23
N CYS A 375 10.13 -12.19 13.82
CA CYS A 375 8.95 -11.85 14.61
C CYS A 375 7.92 -12.99 14.58
N ARG A 376 7.40 -13.41 15.74
CA ARG A 376 6.35 -14.44 15.85
C ARG A 376 5.09 -14.10 15.04
N LEU A 377 4.80 -12.80 14.93
CA LEU A 377 3.60 -12.29 14.28
C LEU A 377 3.78 -12.03 12.78
N THR A 378 4.96 -12.29 12.21
CA THR A 378 5.32 -11.83 10.85
C THR A 378 4.34 -12.31 9.77
N ALA A 379 3.81 -13.53 9.89
CA ALA A 379 2.89 -14.13 8.92
C ALA A 379 1.47 -13.54 8.95
N ARG A 380 1.10 -12.80 10.00
CA ARG A 380 -0.23 -12.15 10.17
C ARG A 380 -0.14 -10.62 10.21
N CYS A 381 1.06 -10.07 10.23
CA CYS A 381 1.33 -8.64 10.23
C CYS A 381 1.57 -8.17 8.80
N GLU A 382 0.95 -7.08 8.36
CA GLU A 382 1.27 -6.42 7.08
C GLU A 382 2.34 -5.33 7.22
N GLY A 383 2.63 -4.91 8.47
CA GLY A 383 3.57 -3.84 8.78
C GLY A 383 2.92 -2.47 8.92
N LEU A 384 3.75 -1.43 8.88
CA LEU A 384 3.33 -0.03 8.99
C LEU A 384 3.04 0.55 7.61
N HIS A 385 2.17 1.56 7.53
CA HIS A 385 1.91 2.26 6.27
C HIS A 385 3.19 2.90 5.74
N ILE A 386 3.36 2.86 4.41
CA ILE A 386 4.60 3.24 3.75
C ILE A 386 5.01 4.69 4.02
N ASN A 387 4.05 5.63 4.10
CA ASN A 387 4.37 7.03 4.33
C ASN A 387 4.75 7.31 5.80
N MET A 388 4.20 6.54 6.75
CA MET A 388 4.67 6.57 8.14
C MET A 388 6.12 6.06 8.24
N ILE A 389 6.48 5.02 7.47
CA ILE A 389 7.85 4.51 7.39
C ILE A 389 8.80 5.54 6.76
N ARG A 390 8.39 6.19 5.66
CA ARG A 390 9.20 7.22 4.99
C ARG A 390 9.49 8.41 5.89
N ASP A 391 8.52 8.83 6.69
CA ASP A 391 8.65 9.94 7.64
C ASP A 391 9.48 9.54 8.88
N GLN A 392 9.12 8.44 9.54
CA GLN A 392 9.59 8.14 10.89
C GLN A 392 10.62 7.01 10.96
N GLY A 393 10.77 6.23 9.89
CA GLY A 393 11.75 5.17 9.76
C GLY A 393 11.23 3.78 10.14
N LEU A 394 11.94 2.74 9.66
CA LEU A 394 11.67 1.34 9.98
C LEU A 394 12.00 0.99 11.43
N LYS A 395 12.63 1.90 12.19
CA LYS A 395 12.84 1.77 13.63
C LYS A 395 11.54 1.57 14.43
N LEU A 396 10.40 2.04 13.88
CA LEU A 396 9.08 1.83 14.47
C LEU A 396 8.66 0.35 14.45
N CYS A 397 9.18 -0.46 13.53
CA CYS A 397 9.00 -1.89 13.58
C CYS A 397 9.82 -2.45 14.76
N ARG A 398 9.14 -2.90 15.83
CA ARG A 398 9.74 -3.53 17.01
C ARG A 398 9.33 -5.01 17.08
N PRO A 399 10.02 -5.93 16.36
CA PRO A 399 9.66 -7.34 16.31
C PRO A 399 9.38 -7.93 17.70
N LEU A 400 8.28 -8.67 17.81
CA LEU A 400 7.88 -9.35 19.04
C LEU A 400 8.37 -10.80 18.97
N VAL A 401 9.47 -11.07 19.68
CA VAL A 401 10.12 -12.39 19.74
C VAL A 401 9.68 -13.14 21.00
N ASP A 402 9.61 -12.45 22.13
CA ASP A 402 9.23 -12.98 23.44
C ASP A 402 8.44 -11.94 24.27
N GLY A 403 8.00 -12.36 25.46
CA GLY A 403 7.26 -11.54 26.43
C GLY A 403 5.75 -11.71 26.39
N GLU A 404 5.09 -11.33 27.49
CA GLU A 404 3.63 -11.50 27.69
C GLU A 404 2.81 -10.86 26.56
N TRP A 405 3.18 -9.64 26.14
CA TRP A 405 2.50 -8.98 25.03
C TRP A 405 2.65 -9.72 23.70
N ALA A 406 3.81 -10.35 23.44
CA ALA A 406 4.02 -11.11 22.21
C ALA A 406 3.09 -12.33 22.15
N GLU A 407 2.96 -13.05 23.26
CA GLU A 407 2.06 -14.20 23.39
C GLU A 407 0.60 -13.80 23.27
N GLU A 408 0.23 -12.71 23.95
CA GLU A 408 -1.14 -12.20 23.92
C GLU A 408 -1.52 -11.71 22.51
N ALA A 409 -0.66 -10.91 21.87
CA ALA A 409 -0.90 -10.43 20.52
C ALA A 409 -0.96 -11.60 19.50
N GLU A 410 -0.16 -12.65 19.67
CA GLU A 410 -0.25 -13.85 18.84
C GLU A 410 -1.60 -14.56 19.00
N ALA A 411 -2.09 -14.69 20.24
CA ALA A 411 -3.39 -15.28 20.53
C ALA A 411 -4.52 -14.45 19.91
N GLN A 412 -4.50 -13.13 20.08
CA GLN A 412 -5.49 -12.21 19.50
C GLN A 412 -5.51 -12.31 17.97
N LEU A 413 -4.34 -12.22 17.31
CA LEU A 413 -4.25 -12.30 15.85
C LEU A 413 -4.60 -13.68 15.31
N SER A 414 -4.28 -14.76 16.04
CA SER A 414 -4.67 -16.12 15.64
C SER A 414 -6.17 -16.35 15.78
N LEU A 415 -6.83 -15.71 16.74
CA LEU A 415 -8.29 -15.75 16.87
C LEU A 415 -8.97 -14.96 15.74
N ALA A 416 -8.50 -13.73 15.49
CA ALA A 416 -9.04 -12.87 14.43
C ALA A 416 -8.72 -13.42 13.02
N GLN A 417 -7.57 -14.06 12.86
CA GLN A 417 -7.08 -14.62 11.61
C GLN A 417 -6.51 -16.04 11.87
N PRO A 418 -7.38 -17.07 11.91
CA PRO A 418 -6.96 -18.45 12.14
C PRO A 418 -5.86 -18.91 11.17
N ARG A 419 -5.89 -18.40 9.93
CA ARG A 419 -4.85 -18.65 8.92
C ARG A 419 -4.08 -17.37 8.62
N PRO A 420 -2.76 -17.47 8.36
CA PRO A 420 -1.97 -16.35 7.84
C PRO A 420 -2.62 -15.71 6.61
N ARG A 421 -2.47 -14.39 6.49
CA ARG A 421 -2.92 -13.66 5.31
C ARG A 421 -2.08 -14.07 4.12
N ARG A 422 -2.69 -14.78 3.17
CA ARG A 422 -2.00 -15.11 1.92
C ARG A 422 -1.75 -13.84 1.12
N ARG A 423 -0.61 -13.84 0.45
CA ARG A 423 -0.18 -12.88 -0.56
C ARG A 423 -0.06 -13.60 -1.90
N ILE A 424 0.07 -12.85 -2.98
CA ILE A 424 0.28 -13.41 -4.32
C ILE A 424 1.57 -14.24 -4.37
N GLU A 425 2.62 -13.78 -3.67
CA GLU A 425 3.86 -14.55 -3.52
C GLU A 425 3.69 -15.89 -2.78
N ASP A 426 2.64 -16.06 -1.96
CA ASP A 426 2.31 -17.32 -1.28
C ASP A 426 1.44 -18.25 -2.15
N GLY A 427 1.19 -17.89 -3.41
CA GLY A 427 0.34 -18.65 -4.32
C GLY A 427 -1.15 -18.49 -4.04
N MET A 428 -1.62 -17.27 -3.76
CA MET A 428 -3.05 -16.97 -3.82
C MET A 428 -3.65 -17.43 -5.15
N THR A 429 -4.78 -18.14 -5.07
CA THR A 429 -5.54 -18.61 -6.23
C THR A 429 -6.21 -17.43 -6.93
N PRO A 430 -6.08 -17.29 -8.27
CA PRO A 430 -6.82 -16.29 -9.02
C PRO A 430 -8.32 -16.34 -8.78
N GLN A 431 -8.94 -15.16 -8.67
CA GLN A 431 -10.38 -15.03 -8.52
C GLN A 431 -11.10 -15.00 -9.87
N PRO A 432 -12.41 -15.36 -9.90
CA PRO A 432 -13.26 -15.03 -11.04
C PRO A 432 -13.33 -13.50 -11.24
N PRO A 433 -13.85 -13.03 -12.40
CA PRO A 433 -14.03 -11.60 -12.68
C PRO A 433 -14.60 -10.81 -11.50
N ALA A 434 -14.13 -9.57 -11.35
CA ALA A 434 -14.70 -8.66 -10.38
C ALA A 434 -16.14 -8.29 -10.79
N PRO A 435 -17.12 -8.36 -9.90
CA PRO A 435 -18.48 -7.94 -10.22
C PRO A 435 -18.53 -6.41 -10.41
N SER A 436 -19.30 -5.97 -11.41
CA SER A 436 -19.67 -4.57 -11.58
C SER A 436 -20.59 -4.10 -10.44
N LEU A 437 -20.73 -2.79 -10.28
CA LEU A 437 -21.72 -2.20 -9.40
C LEU A 437 -23.15 -2.66 -9.77
N PRO A 438 -24.06 -2.74 -8.78
CA PRO A 438 -25.46 -3.05 -9.03
C PRO A 438 -26.07 -2.14 -10.11
N GLY A 439 -26.78 -2.74 -11.06
CA GLY A 439 -27.40 -2.02 -12.19
C GLY A 439 -26.51 -1.88 -13.43
N PHE A 440 -25.23 -2.25 -13.36
CA PHE A 440 -24.33 -2.25 -14.51
C PHE A 440 -24.13 -3.65 -15.09
N ALA A 441 -23.92 -3.72 -16.40
CA ALA A 441 -23.62 -4.97 -17.08
C ALA A 441 -22.21 -5.48 -16.70
N PRO A 442 -22.01 -6.80 -16.66
CA PRO A 442 -20.67 -7.36 -16.57
C PRO A 442 -19.87 -7.05 -17.85
N PRO A 443 -18.53 -7.06 -17.77
CA PRO A 443 -17.69 -6.88 -18.95
C PRO A 443 -17.89 -8.02 -19.96
N GLU A 444 -18.12 -7.68 -21.23
CA GLU A 444 -18.41 -8.66 -22.29
C GLU A 444 -17.15 -9.21 -22.96
N THR A 445 -16.12 -8.38 -23.15
CA THR A 445 -14.89 -8.76 -23.85
C THR A 445 -13.64 -8.16 -23.18
N PRO A 446 -12.52 -8.91 -23.14
CA PRO A 446 -11.25 -8.36 -22.67
C PRO A 446 -10.79 -7.17 -23.51
N GLU A 447 -10.14 -6.21 -22.86
CA GLU A 447 -9.51 -5.09 -23.53
C GLU A 447 -8.23 -5.56 -24.25
N GLU A 448 -8.16 -5.31 -25.56
CA GLU A 448 -7.00 -5.69 -26.35
C GLU A 448 -5.83 -4.72 -26.15
N ASP A 449 -4.67 -5.25 -25.78
CA ASP A 449 -3.43 -4.47 -25.73
C ASP A 449 -3.00 -4.11 -27.17
N PRO A 450 -2.96 -2.81 -27.54
CA PRO A 450 -2.56 -2.36 -28.87
C PRO A 450 -1.12 -2.77 -29.22
N LEU A 451 -0.24 -2.96 -28.24
CA LEU A 451 1.13 -3.43 -28.48
C LEU A 451 1.17 -4.93 -28.82
N ARG A 452 0.26 -5.74 -28.26
CA ARG A 452 0.10 -7.14 -28.66
C ARG A 452 -0.39 -7.27 -30.09
N ARG A 453 -1.37 -6.46 -30.51
CA ARG A 453 -1.83 -6.42 -31.91
C ARG A 453 -0.65 -6.17 -32.86
N HIS A 454 0.21 -5.22 -32.53
CA HIS A 454 1.38 -4.90 -33.36
C HIS A 454 2.45 -6.01 -33.39
N ASN A 455 2.73 -6.64 -32.24
CA ASN A 455 3.70 -7.73 -32.15
C ASN A 455 3.20 -9.04 -32.79
N GLY A 456 1.91 -9.34 -32.73
CA GLY A 456 1.28 -10.46 -33.43
C GLY A 456 1.33 -10.30 -34.95
N LEU A 457 1.11 -9.07 -35.45
CA LEU A 457 1.28 -8.72 -36.86
C LEU A 457 2.75 -8.88 -37.31
N LYS A 458 3.72 -8.44 -36.50
CA LYS A 458 5.15 -8.65 -36.80
C LYS A 458 5.58 -10.11 -36.76
N ARG A 459 5.11 -10.90 -35.78
CA ARG A 459 5.40 -12.34 -35.71
C ARG A 459 4.81 -13.10 -36.90
N SER A 460 3.58 -12.78 -37.30
CA SER A 460 2.95 -13.39 -38.47
C SER A 460 3.61 -12.97 -39.79
N ALA A 461 4.07 -11.71 -39.91
CA ALA A 461 4.86 -11.26 -41.04
C ALA A 461 6.24 -11.96 -41.09
N PHE A 462 6.92 -12.09 -39.95
CA PHE A 462 8.22 -12.77 -39.84
C PHE A 462 8.13 -14.27 -40.16
N LEU A 463 7.06 -14.94 -39.71
CA LEU A 463 6.80 -16.35 -40.04
C LEU A 463 6.43 -16.56 -41.51
N ARG A 464 5.72 -15.60 -42.13
CA ARG A 464 5.44 -15.63 -43.59
C ARG A 464 6.70 -15.38 -44.42
N SER A 465 7.57 -14.44 -44.03
CA SER A 465 8.86 -14.23 -44.70
C SER A 465 9.84 -15.38 -44.48
N GLY A 466 9.80 -16.05 -43.32
CA GLY A 466 10.62 -17.22 -43.03
C GLY A 466 10.22 -18.47 -43.83
N ARG A 467 8.93 -18.66 -44.12
CA ARG A 467 8.47 -19.74 -45.02
C ARG A 467 8.85 -19.47 -46.49
N ALA A 468 8.74 -18.22 -46.94
CA ALA A 468 9.14 -17.85 -48.31
C ALA A 468 10.65 -18.02 -48.57
N ALA A 469 11.50 -17.89 -47.54
CA ALA A 469 12.94 -18.13 -47.64
C ALA A 469 13.33 -19.63 -47.59
N ALA A 470 12.45 -20.50 -47.07
CA ALA A 470 12.69 -21.94 -46.98
C ALA A 470 12.25 -22.72 -48.23
N GLU A 471 11.47 -22.11 -49.12
CA GLU A 471 11.00 -22.72 -50.38
C GLU A 471 11.88 -22.36 -51.60
N VAL A 472 12.97 -21.61 -51.41
CA VAL A 472 13.91 -21.20 -52.48
C VAL A 472 15.37 -21.59 -52.14
N GLY A 473 15.56 -22.56 -51.23
CA GLY A 473 16.88 -23.06 -50.80
C GLY A 473 17.17 -24.46 -51.29
#